data_AF-A0A183ATZ6-F1
#
_entry.id   AF-A0A183ATZ6-F1
#
_cell.length_a   1.000
_cell.length_b   1.000
_cell.length_c   1.000
_cell.angle_alpha   90.00
_cell.angle_beta   90.00
_cell.angle_gamma   90.00
#
_symmetry.space_group_name_H-M   'P 1'
#
loop_
_entity.id
_entity.type
_entity.pdbx_description
1 polymer ?
#
loop_
_entity_poly.entity_id
_entity_poly.type
_entity_poly.pdbx_seq_one_letter_code
_entity_poly.pdbx_strand_id
1 'polypeptide(L)'
;MVITFDVRSGHAGGLTALTKMPSCNILVLGAQKRLLSGFSNTSVLPHTGYIYNSESVQKLPPDLRLKAARLIANKLALAARVDLFHEASDGNIGERLLLEVERKFDKWQEPPPVKTVKALPAPIDPPAKKRGGKRYRKMKERLGLTELRRSANRIQFGEISDDAYQSDLGFSLGSLGQRGIAGRLRAPQADSKTKARVSKALQQKLSRFGGMSTMPTTALGATTWGGSSTVRKNVAGTSSSIAFTPLQGLEIVNPQAAEKSVEIGKKYFSVTAGFAKIQSKKEEGPT
;
A
#
# COMPACT_ATOMS: atom_id res chain seq x y z
N MET A 1 -5.58 32.53 -26.74
CA MET A 1 -5.29 31.07 -26.60
C MET A 1 -3.98 30.91 -25.84
N VAL A 2 -4.07 31.14 -24.52
CA VAL A 2 -2.98 31.57 -23.62
C VAL A 2 -2.64 30.44 -22.65
N ILE A 3 -2.12 29.35 -23.18
CA ILE A 3 -1.26 28.48 -22.39
C ILE A 3 0.02 28.39 -23.22
N THR A 4 1.08 29.05 -22.75
CA THR A 4 2.46 29.01 -23.24
C THR A 4 3.09 27.62 -23.10
N PHE A 5 2.31 26.60 -23.39
CA PHE A 5 2.73 25.25 -23.62
C PHE A 5 2.52 25.01 -25.11
N ASP A 6 3.51 25.45 -25.88
CA ASP A 6 4.00 24.64 -26.98
C ASP A 6 4.46 23.29 -26.38
N VAL A 7 3.52 22.46 -25.91
CA VAL A 7 3.72 21.01 -25.95
C VAL A 7 3.86 20.78 -27.43
N ARG A 8 5.10 20.83 -27.94
CA ARG A 8 5.45 20.74 -29.35
C ARG A 8 4.51 19.72 -29.96
N SER A 9 3.48 20.20 -30.65
CA SER A 9 2.40 19.34 -31.15
C SER A 9 2.98 18.22 -32.04
N GLY A 10 4.18 18.47 -32.58
CA GLY A 10 5.02 17.49 -33.28
C GLY A 10 5.38 16.22 -32.48
N HIS A 11 5.46 16.23 -31.14
CA HIS A 11 5.69 14.99 -30.37
C HIS A 11 4.43 14.12 -30.27
N ALA A 12 3.25 14.72 -30.31
CA ALA A 12 1.99 13.99 -30.30
C ALA A 12 1.52 13.62 -31.72
N GLY A 13 2.07 14.26 -32.76
CA GLY A 13 1.66 14.08 -34.16
C GLY A 13 0.52 15.01 -34.57
N GLY A 14 0.38 16.17 -33.93
CA GLY A 14 -0.67 17.15 -34.20
C GLY A 14 -1.74 17.22 -33.11
N LEU A 15 -2.60 18.24 -33.18
CA LEU A 15 -3.66 18.47 -32.21
C LEU A 15 -4.68 17.31 -32.18
N THR A 16 -5.03 16.77 -33.35
CA THR A 16 -5.95 15.64 -33.52
C THR A 16 -5.48 14.36 -32.82
N ALA A 17 -4.17 14.12 -32.80
CA ALA A 17 -3.57 12.99 -32.11
C ALA A 17 -3.52 13.24 -30.60
N LEU A 18 -3.18 14.47 -30.19
CA LEU A 18 -3.12 14.88 -28.78
C LEU A 18 -4.47 14.77 -28.07
N THR A 19 -5.59 15.12 -28.72
CA THR A 19 -6.94 15.02 -28.12
C THR A 19 -7.39 13.59 -27.84
N LYS A 20 -6.94 12.63 -28.69
CA LYS A 20 -7.19 11.20 -28.53
C LYS A 20 -6.36 10.59 -27.39
N MET A 21 -5.27 11.23 -26.98
CA MET A 21 -4.45 10.75 -25.87
C MET A 21 -5.18 10.97 -24.53
N PRO A 22 -5.15 9.99 -23.61
CA PRO A 22 -5.60 10.20 -22.25
C PRO A 22 -4.60 11.09 -21.48
N SER A 23 -5.08 11.79 -20.46
CA SER A 23 -4.26 12.73 -19.68
C SER A 23 -3.05 12.08 -18.99
N CYS A 24 -3.12 10.79 -18.66
CA CYS A 24 -1.99 10.03 -18.11
C CYS A 24 -0.84 9.86 -19.10
N ASN A 25 -1.12 9.74 -20.40
CA ASN A 25 -0.10 9.68 -21.44
C ASN A 25 0.47 11.07 -21.72
N ILE A 26 -0.40 12.09 -21.73
CA ILE A 26 -0.02 13.50 -21.91
C ILE A 26 0.99 13.95 -20.83
N LEU A 27 0.83 13.49 -19.59
CA LEU A 27 1.76 13.75 -18.48
C LEU A 27 3.21 13.33 -18.78
N VAL A 28 3.37 12.20 -19.50
CA VAL A 28 4.67 11.56 -19.74
C VAL A 28 5.24 11.96 -21.11
N LEU A 29 4.56 12.81 -21.88
CA LEU A 29 5.07 13.31 -23.15
C LEU A 29 6.37 14.09 -22.94
N GLY A 30 7.39 13.75 -23.72
CA GLY A 30 8.74 14.31 -23.59
C GLY A 30 9.59 13.69 -22.48
N ALA A 31 9.10 12.66 -21.77
CA ALA A 31 9.90 11.94 -20.81
C ALA A 31 11.02 11.15 -21.51
N GLN A 32 12.26 11.51 -21.23
CA GLN A 32 13.43 10.80 -21.74
C GLN A 32 13.72 9.58 -20.87
N LYS A 33 13.87 8.41 -21.50
CA LYS A 33 14.38 7.22 -20.82
C LYS A 33 15.85 7.45 -20.50
N ARG A 34 16.15 7.74 -19.23
CA ARG A 34 17.53 7.79 -18.76
C ARG A 34 18.00 6.36 -18.50
N LEU A 35 19.01 5.93 -19.24
CA LEU A 35 19.75 4.72 -18.96
C LEU A 35 20.54 4.97 -17.67
N LEU A 36 20.19 4.26 -16.60
CA LEU A 36 20.89 4.31 -15.32
C LEU A 36 22.24 3.58 -15.47
N SER A 37 23.22 4.26 -16.07
CA SER A 37 24.62 3.81 -16.10
C SER A 37 25.35 4.48 -14.94
N GLY A 38 25.34 3.85 -13.76
CA GLY A 38 26.05 4.35 -12.57
C GLY A 38 25.53 3.79 -11.24
N PHE A 39 26.35 3.91 -10.19
CA PHE A 39 26.04 3.49 -8.81
C PHE A 39 25.22 4.52 -8.01
N SER A 40 24.70 5.56 -8.66
CA SER A 40 23.96 6.64 -8.00
C SER A 40 22.51 6.25 -7.71
N ASN A 41 22.10 6.33 -6.45
CA ASN A 41 20.69 6.26 -6.01
C ASN A 41 19.86 7.49 -6.41
N THR A 42 20.39 8.39 -7.26
CA THR A 42 19.64 9.54 -7.77
C THR A 42 18.50 9.01 -8.64
N SER A 43 17.34 8.83 -8.01
CA SER A 43 16.14 8.30 -8.63
C SER A 43 15.80 9.14 -9.85
N VAL A 44 15.80 8.54 -11.03
CA VAL A 44 15.11 9.12 -12.18
C VAL A 44 13.66 9.33 -11.73
N LEU A 45 13.26 10.58 -11.64
CA LEU A 45 11.90 10.95 -11.25
C LEU A 45 10.95 10.36 -12.31
N PRO A 46 10.05 9.45 -11.94
CA PRO A 46 9.08 8.93 -12.89
C PRO A 46 8.10 10.04 -13.29
N HIS A 47 7.58 9.98 -14.52
CA HIS A 47 6.57 10.90 -15.04
C HIS A 47 7.03 12.37 -15.15
N THR A 48 8.32 12.61 -15.42
CA THR A 48 8.86 13.93 -15.75
C THR A 48 8.85 14.15 -17.27
N GLY A 49 7.75 14.69 -17.79
CA GLY A 49 7.62 15.14 -19.17
C GLY A 49 7.73 16.67 -19.32
N TYR A 50 7.31 17.20 -20.46
CA TYR A 50 7.25 18.64 -20.72
C TYR A 50 6.42 19.39 -19.67
N ILE A 51 5.33 18.77 -19.19
CA ILE A 51 4.46 19.37 -18.17
C ILE A 51 5.19 19.56 -16.84
N TYR A 52 6.04 18.61 -16.45
CA TYR A 52 6.79 18.71 -15.20
C TYR A 52 7.85 19.82 -15.27
N ASN A 53 8.47 20.02 -16.44
CA ASN A 53 9.53 21.02 -16.64
C ASN A 53 9.00 22.44 -16.91
N SER A 54 7.68 22.61 -16.93
CA SER A 54 7.07 23.92 -17.14
C SER A 54 7.28 24.88 -15.97
N GLU A 55 7.33 26.17 -16.27
CA GLU A 55 7.54 27.21 -15.28
C GLU A 55 6.49 27.19 -14.16
N SER A 56 5.22 26.98 -14.51
CA SER A 56 4.11 26.93 -13.54
C SER A 56 4.24 25.79 -12.54
N VAL A 57 4.77 24.64 -12.95
CA VAL A 57 5.04 23.51 -12.04
C VAL A 57 6.35 23.73 -11.27
N GLN A 58 7.39 24.26 -11.91
CA GLN A 58 8.70 24.45 -11.28
C GLN A 58 8.68 25.51 -10.16
N LYS A 59 7.78 26.49 -10.25
CA LYS A 59 7.52 27.47 -9.17
C LYS A 59 7.03 26.83 -7.86
N LEU A 60 6.41 25.64 -7.92
CA LEU A 60 5.89 24.95 -6.75
C LEU A 60 6.98 24.17 -5.99
N PRO A 61 6.79 23.95 -4.67
CA PRO A 61 7.69 23.09 -3.90
C PRO A 61 7.68 21.65 -4.45
N PRO A 62 8.82 20.92 -4.39
CA PRO A 62 9.02 19.63 -5.06
C PRO A 62 7.95 18.58 -4.71
N ASP A 63 7.44 18.60 -3.49
CA ASP A 63 6.39 17.69 -3.00
C ASP A 63 5.06 17.84 -3.76
N LEU A 64 4.76 19.06 -4.21
CA LEU A 64 3.52 19.38 -4.93
C LEU A 64 3.67 19.27 -6.44
N ARG A 65 4.91 19.28 -6.98
CA ARG A 65 5.16 19.30 -8.45
C ARG A 65 4.49 18.15 -9.19
N LEU A 66 4.57 16.92 -8.67
CA LEU A 66 3.96 15.75 -9.32
C LEU A 66 2.42 15.78 -9.23
N LYS A 67 1.86 16.36 -8.17
CA LYS A 67 0.42 16.55 -8.01
C LYS A 67 -0.08 17.64 -8.98
N ALA A 68 0.69 18.71 -9.14
CA ALA A 68 0.44 19.82 -10.05
C ALA A 68 0.53 19.39 -11.52
N ALA A 69 1.58 18.66 -11.90
CA ALA A 69 1.74 18.16 -13.27
C ALA A 69 0.56 17.27 -13.69
N ARG A 70 0.06 16.41 -12.79
CA ARG A 70 -1.14 15.59 -13.05
C ARG A 70 -2.40 16.43 -13.26
N LEU A 71 -2.58 17.48 -12.45
CA LEU A 71 -3.72 18.38 -12.57
C LEU A 71 -3.66 19.13 -13.90
N ILE A 72 -2.50 19.72 -14.25
CA ILE A 72 -2.30 20.42 -15.52
C ILE A 72 -2.53 19.48 -16.70
N ALA A 73 -1.98 18.25 -16.68
CA ALA A 73 -2.20 17.28 -17.76
C ALA A 73 -3.70 16.97 -17.97
N ASN A 74 -4.48 16.88 -16.90
CA ASN A 74 -5.94 16.70 -16.99
C ASN A 74 -6.62 17.91 -17.63
N LYS A 75 -6.23 19.14 -17.25
CA LYS A 75 -6.83 20.35 -17.78
C LYS A 75 -6.40 20.65 -19.22
N LEU A 76 -5.14 20.35 -19.55
CA LEU A 76 -4.59 20.45 -20.89
C LEU A 76 -5.29 19.49 -21.85
N ALA A 77 -5.60 18.25 -21.42
CA ALA A 77 -6.37 17.30 -22.22
C ALA A 77 -7.78 17.81 -22.55
N LEU A 78 -8.41 18.55 -21.63
CA LEU A 78 -9.72 19.18 -21.88
C LEU A 78 -9.59 20.38 -22.81
N ALA A 79 -8.62 21.26 -22.56
CA ALA A 79 -8.35 22.42 -23.41
C ALA A 79 -8.07 22.01 -24.85
N ALA A 80 -7.19 21.03 -25.06
CA ALA A 80 -6.86 20.52 -26.39
C ALA A 80 -8.08 19.99 -27.16
N ARG A 81 -9.06 19.38 -26.46
CA ARG A 81 -10.30 18.90 -27.09
C ARG A 81 -11.21 20.03 -27.52
N VAL A 82 -11.34 21.05 -26.69
CA VAL A 82 -12.10 22.27 -27.04
C VAL A 82 -11.44 22.97 -28.22
N ASP A 83 -10.11 23.08 -28.22
CA ASP A 83 -9.33 23.70 -29.27
C ASP A 83 -9.47 22.97 -30.61
N LEU A 84 -9.58 21.63 -30.60
CA LEU A 84 -9.78 20.86 -31.83
C LEU A 84 -11.13 21.15 -32.50
N PHE A 85 -12.19 21.32 -31.70
CA PHE A 85 -13.53 21.64 -32.22
C PHE A 85 -13.71 23.13 -32.50
N HIS A 86 -12.72 23.98 -32.18
CA HIS A 86 -12.75 25.44 -32.39
C HIS A 86 -14.00 26.11 -31.79
N GLU A 87 -14.57 25.53 -30.73
CA GLU A 87 -15.82 26.01 -30.11
C GLU A 87 -15.64 27.33 -29.35
N ALA A 88 -14.40 27.71 -29.03
CA ALA A 88 -14.09 28.94 -28.30
C ALA A 88 -12.85 29.63 -28.88
N SER A 89 -13.04 30.41 -29.95
CA SER A 89 -12.01 31.28 -30.55
C SER A 89 -11.43 32.28 -29.56
N ASP A 90 -12.25 32.74 -28.62
CA ASP A 90 -11.92 33.84 -27.71
C ASP A 90 -10.94 33.41 -26.60
N GLY A 91 -10.69 32.11 -26.43
CA GLY A 91 -9.76 31.60 -25.42
C GLY A 91 -10.27 31.67 -23.97
N ASN A 92 -11.48 32.19 -23.73
CA ASN A 92 -12.13 32.29 -22.41
C ASN A 92 -12.13 30.96 -21.63
N ILE A 93 -12.31 29.83 -22.32
CA ILE A 93 -12.30 28.50 -21.71
C ILE A 93 -10.90 28.16 -21.16
N GLY A 94 -9.84 28.49 -21.90
CA GLY A 94 -8.46 28.27 -21.46
C GLY A 94 -8.13 29.07 -20.20
N GLU A 95 -8.53 30.34 -20.15
CA GLU A 95 -8.34 31.22 -18.99
C GLU A 95 -9.06 30.69 -17.75
N ARG A 96 -10.31 30.25 -17.89
CA ARG A 96 -11.06 29.64 -16.79
C ARG A 96 -10.37 28.39 -16.24
N LEU A 97 -9.86 27.53 -17.12
CA LEU A 97 -9.15 26.30 -16.72
C LEU A 97 -7.82 26.61 -16.02
N LEU A 98 -7.10 27.63 -16.48
CA LEU A 98 -5.87 28.11 -15.85
C LEU A 98 -6.16 28.66 -14.46
N LEU A 99 -7.19 29.50 -14.32
CA LEU A 99 -7.60 30.07 -13.04
C LEU A 99 -8.02 28.96 -12.04
N GLU A 100 -8.68 27.90 -12.51
CA GLU A 100 -8.97 26.72 -11.68
C GLU A 100 -7.70 25.96 -11.22
N VAL A 101 -6.63 25.97 -12.01
CA VAL A 101 -5.33 25.38 -11.67
C VAL A 101 -4.65 26.21 -10.60
N GLU A 102 -4.58 27.53 -10.78
CA GLU A 102 -3.96 28.47 -9.85
C GLU A 102 -4.64 28.45 -8.48
N ARG A 103 -5.98 28.53 -8.44
CA ARG A 103 -6.75 28.38 -7.18
C ARG A 103 -6.42 27.10 -6.43
N LYS A 104 -6.12 26.01 -7.14
CA LYS A 104 -5.75 24.73 -6.50
C LYS A 104 -4.31 24.73 -6.02
N PHE A 105 -3.42 25.44 -6.70
CA PHE A 105 -2.04 25.61 -6.27
C PHE A 105 -1.96 26.43 -4.99
N ASP A 106 -2.69 27.53 -4.91
CA ASP A 106 -2.76 28.36 -3.70
C ASP A 106 -3.32 27.57 -2.53
N LYS A 107 -4.44 26.88 -2.73
CA LYS A 107 -5.05 26.01 -1.72
C LYS A 107 -4.14 24.87 -1.23
N TRP A 108 -3.19 24.40 -2.03
CA TRP A 108 -2.23 23.38 -1.58
C TRP A 108 -1.04 23.95 -0.84
N GLN A 109 -0.73 25.23 -1.05
CA GLN A 109 0.31 25.94 -0.31
C GLN A 109 -0.20 26.45 1.03
N GLU A 110 -1.52 26.66 1.16
CA GLU A 110 -2.15 26.97 2.44
C GLU A 110 -1.81 25.89 3.49
N PRO A 111 -1.14 26.26 4.60
CA PRO A 111 -0.86 25.30 5.65
C PRO A 111 -2.18 24.78 6.24
N PRO A 112 -2.24 23.49 6.62
CA PRO A 112 -3.44 22.97 7.27
C PRO A 112 -3.71 23.78 8.55
N PRO A 113 -4.97 24.08 8.87
CA PRO A 113 -5.30 24.81 10.08
C PRO A 113 -4.77 24.06 11.30
N VAL A 114 -4.16 24.80 12.22
CA VAL A 114 -3.53 24.22 13.42
C VAL A 114 -4.58 23.44 14.20
N LYS A 115 -4.31 22.15 14.42
CA LYS A 115 -5.19 21.30 15.23
C LYS A 115 -5.10 21.77 16.68
N THR A 116 -6.20 22.21 17.26
CA THR A 116 -6.28 22.50 18.70
C THR A 116 -5.98 21.23 19.49
N VAL A 117 -5.18 21.36 20.55
CA VAL A 117 -4.92 20.25 21.48
C VAL A 117 -6.26 19.83 22.08
N LYS A 118 -6.71 18.61 21.75
CA LYS A 118 -7.88 18.04 22.40
C LYS A 118 -7.49 17.71 23.83
N ALA A 119 -8.14 18.36 24.79
CA ALA A 119 -7.97 18.03 26.19
C ALA A 119 -8.21 16.53 26.39
N LEU A 120 -7.38 15.92 27.24
CA LEU A 120 -7.59 14.53 27.63
C LEU A 120 -9.01 14.40 28.21
N PRO A 121 -9.67 13.25 28.01
CA PRO A 121 -10.92 12.99 28.72
C PRO A 121 -10.65 13.15 30.22
N ALA A 122 -11.61 13.75 30.93
CA ALA A 122 -11.51 13.91 32.37
C ALA A 122 -11.15 12.55 33.02
N PRO A 123 -10.21 12.51 33.99
CA PRO A 123 -9.87 11.31 34.75
C PRO A 123 -11.03 10.88 35.67
N ILE A 124 -12.12 10.46 35.05
CA ILE A 124 -13.28 9.87 35.70
C ILE A 124 -13.19 8.38 35.37
N ASP A 125 -13.24 7.54 36.40
CA ASP A 125 -13.29 6.09 36.24
C ASP A 125 -14.76 5.64 36.10
N PRO A 126 -15.31 5.51 34.88
CA PRO A 126 -16.64 4.97 34.72
C PRO A 126 -16.68 3.50 35.16
N PRO A 127 -17.82 3.02 35.67
CA PRO A 127 -17.97 1.62 36.04
C PRO A 127 -17.65 0.69 34.85
N ALA A 128 -16.80 -0.31 35.09
CA ALA A 128 -16.29 -1.18 34.03
C ALA A 128 -17.40 -2.00 33.36
N LYS A 129 -17.45 -1.97 32.02
CA LYS A 129 -18.40 -2.76 31.24
C LYS A 129 -18.01 -4.24 31.25
N LYS A 130 -18.76 -5.07 31.98
CA LYS A 130 -18.57 -6.53 32.04
C LYS A 130 -19.16 -7.18 30.78
N ARG A 131 -18.30 -7.62 29.85
CA ARG A 131 -18.70 -8.35 28.63
C ARG A 131 -18.15 -9.78 28.66
N GLY A 132 -18.99 -10.76 28.37
CA GLY A 132 -18.65 -12.19 28.40
C GLY A 132 -18.41 -12.86 27.04
N GLY A 133 -18.60 -12.14 25.93
CA GLY A 133 -18.64 -12.73 24.58
C GLY A 133 -17.30 -13.28 24.06
N LYS A 134 -17.35 -14.23 23.12
CA LYS A 134 -16.18 -14.92 22.51
C LYS A 134 -15.12 -13.95 21.96
N ARG A 135 -15.53 -12.87 21.29
CA ARG A 135 -14.60 -11.84 20.77
C ARG A 135 -13.87 -11.10 21.90
N TYR A 136 -14.59 -10.76 22.96
CA TYR A 136 -14.05 -10.04 24.11
C TYR A 136 -13.12 -10.94 24.95
N ARG A 137 -13.45 -12.22 25.13
CA ARG A 137 -12.55 -13.22 25.73
C ARG A 137 -11.24 -13.35 24.94
N LYS A 138 -11.31 -13.51 23.62
CA LYS A 138 -10.12 -13.52 22.74
C LYS A 138 -9.28 -12.25 22.82
N MET A 139 -9.90 -11.09 22.98
CA MET A 139 -9.19 -9.82 23.15
C MET A 139 -8.49 -9.74 24.51
N LYS A 140 -9.17 -10.16 25.58
CA LYS A 140 -8.59 -10.27 26.93
C LYS A 140 -7.44 -11.26 27.00
N GLU A 141 -7.56 -12.42 26.35
CA GLU A 141 -6.47 -13.41 26.23
C GLU A 141 -5.25 -12.83 25.49
N ARG A 142 -5.46 -11.92 24.53
CA ARG A 142 -4.37 -11.31 23.77
C ARG A 142 -3.62 -10.23 24.55
N LEU A 143 -4.34 -9.40 25.29
CA LEU A 143 -3.76 -8.27 26.04
C LEU A 143 -3.38 -8.64 27.47
N GLY A 144 -3.99 -9.69 28.02
CA GLY A 144 -3.74 -10.15 29.38
C GLY A 144 -2.40 -10.86 29.52
N LEU A 145 -1.89 -10.88 30.75
CA LEU A 145 -0.72 -11.68 31.11
C LEU A 145 -1.01 -13.17 30.87
N THR A 146 -0.09 -13.80 30.15
CA THR A 146 -0.09 -15.24 29.88
C THR A 146 0.08 -16.03 31.18
N GLU A 147 -0.37 -17.28 31.19
CA GLU A 147 -0.18 -18.16 32.36
C GLU A 147 1.31 -18.37 32.67
N LEU A 148 2.15 -18.50 31.62
CA LEU A 148 3.60 -18.51 31.72
C LEU A 148 4.17 -17.26 32.42
N ARG A 149 3.68 -16.07 32.06
CA ARG A 149 4.16 -14.84 32.70
C ARG A 149 3.63 -14.71 34.12
N ARG A 150 2.42 -15.19 34.41
CA ARG A 150 1.91 -15.25 35.79
C ARG A 150 2.72 -16.20 36.66
N SER A 151 3.16 -17.35 36.15
CA SER A 151 4.03 -18.26 36.90
C SER A 151 5.43 -17.71 37.07
N ALA A 152 5.96 -16.99 36.07
CA ALA A 152 7.25 -16.31 36.18
C ALA A 152 7.22 -15.17 37.21
N ASN A 153 6.09 -14.46 37.33
CA ASN A 153 5.90 -13.41 38.34
C ASN A 153 5.65 -13.97 39.76
N ARG A 154 5.54 -15.29 39.94
CA ARG A 154 5.47 -15.91 41.28
C ARG A 154 6.89 -16.15 41.77
N ILE A 155 7.18 -15.67 42.97
CA ILE A 155 8.48 -15.84 43.62
C ILE A 155 8.25 -16.77 44.81
N GLN A 156 9.10 -17.80 44.95
CA GLN A 156 9.12 -18.64 46.15
C GLN A 156 10.01 -17.98 47.19
N PHE A 157 9.46 -17.76 48.37
CA PHE A 157 10.18 -17.12 49.47
C PHE A 157 11.11 -18.15 50.12
N GLY A 158 12.39 -17.79 50.29
CA GLY A 158 13.38 -18.64 50.96
C GLY A 158 14.21 -19.56 50.04
N GLU A 159 13.91 -19.63 48.74
CA GLU A 159 14.72 -20.33 47.74
C GLU A 159 15.46 -19.31 46.86
N ILE A 160 16.77 -19.50 46.67
CA ILE A 160 17.59 -18.63 45.80
C ILE A 160 17.20 -18.95 44.35
N SER A 161 16.68 -17.97 43.63
CA SER A 161 16.33 -18.15 42.23
C SER A 161 17.59 -18.23 41.37
N ASP A 162 17.70 -19.30 40.57
CA ASP A 162 18.68 -19.38 39.47
C ASP A 162 18.34 -18.30 38.44
N ASP A 163 18.98 -17.14 38.58
CA ASP A 163 18.92 -16.08 37.58
C ASP A 163 19.68 -16.56 36.34
N ALA A 164 18.91 -16.90 35.30
CA ALA A 164 19.45 -17.28 34.01
C ALA A 164 20.16 -16.07 33.39
N TYR A 165 21.45 -15.96 33.67
CA TYR A 165 22.42 -15.00 33.11
C TYR A 165 22.23 -13.56 33.59
N GLN A 166 22.74 -13.30 34.79
CA GLN A 166 22.93 -11.95 35.29
C GLN A 166 24.24 -11.36 34.76
N SER A 167 24.12 -10.38 33.86
CA SER A 167 25.13 -9.31 33.78
C SER A 167 24.57 -7.91 33.54
N ASP A 168 23.27 -7.71 33.24
CA ASP A 168 22.73 -6.33 33.19
C ASP A 168 21.18 -6.20 33.16
N LEU A 169 20.45 -7.26 32.82
CA LEU A 169 18.98 -7.22 32.74
C LEU A 169 18.38 -8.15 33.79
N GLY A 170 17.73 -7.60 34.82
CA GLY A 170 17.06 -8.31 35.91
C GLY A 170 15.88 -9.18 35.45
N PHE A 171 16.17 -10.22 34.69
CA PHE A 171 15.22 -11.18 34.16
C PHE A 171 15.20 -12.43 35.04
N SER A 172 14.33 -12.45 36.04
CA SER A 172 14.09 -13.63 36.87
C SER A 172 12.94 -14.46 36.28
N LEU A 173 13.14 -15.77 36.13
CA LEU A 173 12.06 -16.71 35.78
C LEU A 173 11.19 -17.10 36.99
N GLY A 174 11.52 -16.62 38.21
CA GLY A 174 10.77 -16.91 39.43
C GLY A 174 10.56 -18.40 39.65
N SER A 175 9.35 -18.78 40.06
CA SER A 175 8.94 -20.19 40.28
C SER A 175 8.92 -21.03 38.98
N LEU A 176 8.97 -20.41 37.79
CA LEU A 176 9.16 -21.15 36.54
C LEU A 176 10.59 -21.67 36.39
N GLY A 177 11.58 -20.94 36.94
CA GLY A 177 13.00 -21.29 36.91
C GLY A 177 13.42 -22.32 37.97
N GLN A 178 12.73 -22.34 39.13
CA GLN A 178 13.00 -23.23 40.27
C GLN A 178 12.58 -24.71 40.05
N ARG A 179 12.42 -25.14 38.80
CA ARG A 179 12.05 -26.53 38.48
C ARG A 179 13.28 -27.42 38.57
N GLY A 180 13.48 -27.99 39.75
CA GLY A 180 14.58 -28.90 40.06
C GLY A 180 14.70 -30.12 39.12
N ILE A 181 15.84 -30.78 39.28
CA ILE A 181 16.49 -31.87 38.51
C ILE A 181 15.58 -33.03 38.03
N ALA A 182 14.35 -33.18 38.55
CA ALA A 182 13.39 -34.20 38.12
C ALA A 182 12.45 -33.64 37.04
N GLY A 183 12.86 -33.75 35.78
CA GLY A 183 12.04 -33.37 34.62
C GLY A 183 10.69 -34.08 34.61
N ARG A 184 9.58 -33.35 34.86
CA ARG A 184 8.22 -33.86 34.60
C ARG A 184 7.17 -32.78 34.29
N LEU A 185 6.96 -32.58 32.98
CA LEU A 185 5.70 -32.68 32.22
C LEU A 185 4.50 -31.74 32.46
N ARG A 186 4.50 -30.78 33.39
CA ARG A 186 3.39 -29.79 33.48
C ARG A 186 3.87 -28.33 33.45
N ALA A 187 4.66 -27.97 32.44
CA ALA A 187 4.94 -26.55 32.14
C ALA A 187 3.70 -25.89 31.50
N PRO A 188 3.32 -24.67 31.93
CA PRO A 188 2.35 -23.90 31.16
C PRO A 188 2.94 -23.75 29.74
N GLN A 189 2.19 -24.14 28.72
CA GLN A 189 2.68 -24.07 27.35
C GLN A 189 2.64 -22.64 26.83
N ALA A 190 3.56 -22.30 25.93
CA ALA A 190 3.54 -20.99 25.28
C ALA A 190 2.30 -20.86 24.38
N ASP A 191 1.39 -19.95 24.75
CA ASP A 191 0.15 -19.73 24.03
C ASP A 191 0.43 -19.20 22.61
N SER A 192 0.08 -19.97 21.58
CA SER A 192 0.19 -19.56 20.17
C SER A 192 -0.59 -18.28 19.83
N LYS A 193 -1.58 -17.95 20.66
CA LYS A 193 -2.43 -16.75 20.55
C LYS A 193 -1.69 -15.45 20.89
N THR A 194 -0.59 -15.54 21.63
CA THR A 194 0.22 -14.40 22.09
C THR A 194 1.31 -14.01 21.09
N LYS A 195 1.50 -14.81 20.04
CA LYS A 195 2.39 -14.48 18.93
C LYS A 195 1.99 -13.13 18.34
N ALA A 196 2.98 -12.26 18.18
CA ALA A 196 2.80 -10.94 17.58
C ALA A 196 2.16 -11.09 16.20
N ARG A 197 1.09 -10.32 15.96
CA ARG A 197 0.40 -10.31 14.68
C ARG A 197 0.71 -9.03 13.94
N VAL A 198 0.88 -9.17 12.64
CA VAL A 198 1.07 -8.04 11.72
C VAL A 198 -0.21 -7.22 11.62
N SER A 199 -0.09 -5.89 11.57
CA SER A 199 -1.24 -5.00 11.39
C SER A 199 -1.88 -5.20 10.01
N LYS A 200 -3.19 -4.93 9.88
CA LYS A 200 -3.87 -5.08 8.58
C LYS A 200 -3.22 -4.25 7.47
N ALA A 201 -2.75 -3.03 7.80
CA ALA A 201 -2.05 -2.17 6.87
C ALA A 201 -0.69 -2.78 6.43
N LEU A 202 0.07 -3.35 7.36
CA LEU A 202 1.34 -4.00 7.05
C LEU A 202 1.10 -5.31 6.28
N GLN A 203 0.06 -6.07 6.60
CA GLN A 203 -0.31 -7.28 5.86
C GLN A 203 -0.67 -6.94 4.40
N GLN A 204 -1.43 -5.86 4.17
CA GLN A 204 -1.75 -5.38 2.82
C GLN A 204 -0.52 -4.88 2.06
N LYS A 205 0.43 -4.22 2.75
CA LYS A 205 1.70 -3.84 2.14
C LYS A 205 2.49 -5.09 1.75
N LEU A 206 2.67 -6.03 2.66
CA LEU A 206 3.41 -7.28 2.41
C LEU A 206 2.77 -8.12 1.29
N SER A 207 1.44 -8.21 1.22
CA SER A 207 0.78 -8.92 0.12
C SER A 207 0.98 -8.25 -1.24
N ARG A 208 1.09 -6.92 -1.28
CA ARG A 208 1.38 -6.17 -2.53
C ARG A 208 2.82 -6.34 -3.00
N PHE A 209 3.75 -6.68 -2.10
CA PHE A 209 5.17 -6.86 -2.40
C PHE A 209 5.63 -8.32 -2.48
N GLY A 210 4.70 -9.30 -2.54
CA GLY A 210 5.04 -10.71 -2.75
C GLY A 210 5.12 -11.58 -1.49
N GLY A 211 4.56 -11.15 -0.37
CA GLY A 211 4.42 -11.97 0.84
C GLY A 211 5.60 -11.89 1.83
N MET A 212 5.43 -12.52 3.00
CA MET A 212 6.32 -12.40 4.17
C MET A 212 7.69 -13.11 4.02
N SER A 213 7.89 -13.92 2.98
CA SER A 213 9.16 -14.61 2.71
C SER A 213 10.23 -13.71 2.07
N THR A 214 9.87 -12.48 1.70
CA THR A 214 10.80 -11.51 1.12
C THR A 214 10.85 -10.26 2.00
N MET A 215 11.60 -10.35 3.11
CA MET A 215 12.03 -9.13 3.80
C MET A 215 12.87 -8.29 2.84
N PRO A 216 12.74 -6.95 2.84
CA PRO A 216 13.51 -6.08 1.98
C PRO A 216 14.91 -5.95 2.59
N THR A 217 15.81 -6.87 2.25
CA THR A 217 17.21 -6.48 2.15
C THR A 217 17.34 -5.94 0.74
N THR A 218 17.60 -4.64 0.62
CA THR A 218 17.69 -3.85 -0.63
C THR A 218 16.37 -3.33 -1.23
N ALA A 219 16.42 -2.04 -1.55
CA ALA A 219 15.36 -1.25 -2.13
C ALA A 219 15.14 -1.63 -3.59
N LEU A 220 14.28 -2.60 -3.86
CA LEU A 220 13.63 -2.75 -5.16
C LEU A 220 12.35 -3.56 -4.98
N GLY A 221 11.21 -2.87 -4.90
CA GLY A 221 9.90 -3.51 -5.01
C GLY A 221 9.70 -4.03 -6.43
N ALA A 222 10.21 -5.21 -6.74
CA ALA A 222 10.00 -5.89 -8.01
C ALA A 222 10.29 -7.41 -7.91
N THR A 223 9.59 -8.13 -7.02
CA THR A 223 9.68 -9.60 -6.95
C THR A 223 8.70 -10.33 -7.88
N THR A 224 7.96 -9.63 -8.74
CA THR A 224 7.29 -10.28 -9.89
C THR A 224 8.24 -10.46 -11.09
N TRP A 225 9.43 -9.85 -11.06
CA TRP A 225 10.39 -9.91 -12.16
C TRP A 225 11.58 -10.74 -11.75
N GLY A 226 11.36 -12.06 -11.73
CA GLY A 226 12.44 -13.04 -11.64
C GLY A 226 13.31 -13.05 -12.89
N GLY A 227 14.62 -13.15 -12.68
CA GLY A 227 15.57 -13.62 -13.69
C GLY A 227 16.12 -12.55 -14.65
N SER A 228 17.45 -12.53 -14.79
CA SER A 228 18.11 -11.90 -15.92
C SER A 228 17.83 -12.73 -17.17
N SER A 229 16.81 -12.36 -17.94
CA SER A 229 16.63 -12.82 -19.32
C SER A 229 16.06 -11.68 -20.17
N THR A 230 16.12 -11.87 -21.49
CA THR A 230 15.90 -10.94 -22.62
C THR A 230 14.65 -10.03 -22.58
N VAL A 231 13.77 -10.21 -21.60
CA VAL A 231 12.53 -9.45 -21.35
C VAL A 231 12.77 -7.96 -21.03
N ARG A 232 13.96 -7.58 -20.52
CA ARG A 232 14.21 -6.16 -20.15
C ARG A 232 14.33 -5.19 -21.33
N LYS A 233 14.59 -5.65 -22.56
CA LYS A 233 14.82 -4.75 -23.71
C LYS A 233 13.52 -4.23 -24.35
N ASN A 234 12.47 -5.04 -24.44
CA ASN A 234 11.24 -4.68 -25.16
C ASN A 234 10.00 -4.86 -24.26
N VAL A 235 9.91 -4.05 -23.21
CA VAL A 235 8.73 -4.03 -22.33
C VAL A 235 7.63 -3.19 -23.00
N ALA A 236 6.98 -3.77 -24.00
CA ALA A 236 5.65 -3.37 -24.43
C ALA A 236 4.63 -4.15 -23.59
N GLY A 237 3.75 -3.44 -22.89
CA GLY A 237 2.84 -3.95 -21.85
C GLY A 237 1.73 -4.90 -22.31
N THR A 238 1.93 -5.67 -23.37
CA THR A 238 1.02 -6.70 -23.88
C THR A 238 1.65 -8.11 -23.91
N SER A 239 2.92 -8.26 -23.52
CA SER A 239 3.59 -9.57 -23.51
C SER A 239 3.26 -10.34 -22.22
N SER A 240 2.60 -11.48 -22.36
CA SER A 240 2.45 -12.49 -21.31
C SER A 240 3.83 -13.07 -20.91
N SER A 241 4.08 -13.20 -19.61
CA SER A 241 5.33 -13.78 -19.08
C SER A 241 5.30 -15.30 -19.17
N ILE A 242 6.15 -15.88 -20.02
CA ILE A 242 6.41 -17.33 -20.08
C ILE A 242 7.58 -17.63 -19.14
N ALA A 243 7.38 -18.49 -18.15
CA ALA A 243 8.44 -18.97 -17.27
C ALA A 243 8.88 -20.37 -17.71
N PHE A 244 10.16 -20.55 -18.02
CA PHE A 244 10.72 -21.85 -18.38
C PHE A 244 11.21 -22.54 -17.10
N THR A 245 10.53 -23.61 -16.66
CA THR A 245 11.04 -24.49 -15.60
C THR A 245 11.44 -25.83 -16.21
N PRO A 246 12.59 -26.41 -15.83
CA PRO A 246 13.20 -27.54 -16.55
C PRO A 246 12.46 -28.88 -16.41
N LEU A 247 11.38 -28.97 -15.62
CA LEU A 247 10.71 -30.23 -15.33
C LEU A 247 9.22 -30.30 -15.74
N GLN A 248 8.57 -29.19 -16.12
CA GLN A 248 7.11 -29.19 -16.33
C GLN A 248 6.58 -28.38 -17.54
N GLY A 249 7.43 -27.98 -18.48
CA GLY A 249 6.98 -27.39 -19.76
C GLY A 249 6.46 -25.95 -19.67
N LEU A 250 6.07 -25.40 -20.82
CA LEU A 250 5.71 -23.98 -21.02
C LEU A 250 4.45 -23.60 -20.21
N GLU A 251 4.64 -22.93 -19.07
CA GLU A 251 3.52 -22.38 -18.31
C GLU A 251 3.27 -20.92 -18.72
N ILE A 252 2.09 -20.67 -19.33
CA ILE A 252 1.62 -19.33 -19.67
C ILE A 252 0.95 -18.75 -18.43
N VAL A 253 1.65 -17.88 -17.70
CA VAL A 253 1.06 -17.19 -16.55
C VAL A 253 0.34 -15.94 -17.03
N ASN A 254 -0.99 -15.98 -17.02
CA ASN A 254 -1.82 -14.82 -17.31
C ASN A 254 -2.10 -14.06 -16.00
N PRO A 255 -1.52 -12.87 -15.77
CA PRO A 255 -1.65 -12.14 -14.50
C PRO A 255 -3.08 -11.66 -14.21
N GLN A 256 -3.98 -11.67 -15.21
CA GLN A 256 -5.40 -11.36 -15.04
C GLN A 256 -6.25 -12.58 -14.63
N ALA A 257 -5.75 -13.81 -14.77
CA ALA A 257 -6.46 -15.02 -14.31
C ALA A 257 -6.63 -15.04 -12.78
N ALA A 258 -5.81 -14.29 -12.05
CA ALA A 258 -5.94 -14.11 -10.61
C ALA A 258 -7.20 -13.30 -10.20
N GLU A 259 -7.87 -12.60 -11.12
CA GLU A 259 -9.06 -11.81 -10.79
C GLU A 259 -10.40 -12.53 -11.01
N LYS A 260 -10.44 -13.70 -11.68
CA LYS A 260 -11.67 -14.51 -11.77
C LYS A 260 -11.42 -16.02 -11.88
N SER A 261 -11.49 -16.69 -10.73
CA SER A 261 -12.50 -17.72 -10.52
C SER A 261 -12.93 -17.63 -9.05
N VAL A 262 -14.21 -17.32 -8.82
CA VAL A 262 -14.80 -17.55 -7.50
C VAL A 262 -14.80 -19.07 -7.34
N GLU A 263 -13.78 -19.61 -6.68
CA GLU A 263 -13.77 -21.02 -6.29
C GLU A 263 -14.98 -21.26 -5.37
N ILE A 264 -16.03 -21.82 -5.96
CA ILE A 264 -17.28 -22.22 -5.29
C ILE A 264 -17.03 -23.28 -4.19
N GLY A 265 -15.80 -23.78 -4.06
CA GLY A 265 -15.41 -24.86 -3.14
C GLY A 265 -14.93 -24.46 -1.74
N LYS A 266 -14.63 -23.19 -1.43
CA LYS A 266 -14.24 -22.79 -0.07
C LYS A 266 -15.46 -22.57 0.84
N LYS A 267 -16.28 -23.61 0.98
CA LYS A 267 -17.46 -23.59 1.85
C LYS A 267 -17.16 -24.28 3.19
N TYR A 268 -17.54 -23.57 4.26
CA TYR A 268 -17.80 -24.04 5.62
C TYR A 268 -16.71 -23.99 6.72
N PHE A 269 -15.40 -24.17 6.49
CA PHE A 269 -14.45 -24.30 7.63
C PHE A 269 -13.16 -23.45 7.62
N SER A 270 -13.10 -22.30 6.95
CA SER A 270 -11.92 -21.42 7.08
C SER A 270 -12.01 -20.45 8.27
N VAL A 271 -10.92 -20.34 9.05
CA VAL A 271 -10.81 -19.47 10.24
C VAL A 271 -10.90 -17.97 9.89
N THR A 272 -10.75 -17.64 8.60
CA THR A 272 -10.73 -16.30 8.02
C THR A 272 -12.00 -15.91 7.25
N ALA A 273 -12.87 -16.85 6.85
CA ALA A 273 -14.11 -16.50 6.15
C ALA A 273 -15.24 -16.17 7.14
N GLY A 274 -15.87 -15.01 6.96
CA GLY A 274 -17.14 -14.67 7.62
C GLY A 274 -18.32 -15.32 6.91
N PHE A 275 -19.39 -15.61 7.66
CA PHE A 275 -20.64 -16.13 7.09
C PHE A 275 -21.29 -15.10 6.17
N ALA A 276 -21.56 -15.49 4.92
CA ALA A 276 -22.37 -14.73 3.99
C ALA A 276 -23.82 -15.25 4.03
N LYS A 277 -24.79 -14.35 4.17
CA LYS A 277 -26.22 -14.68 4.08
C LYS A 277 -26.57 -14.89 2.61
N ILE A 278 -26.81 -16.14 2.21
CA ILE A 278 -27.26 -16.48 0.86
C ILE A 278 -28.70 -15.97 0.71
N GLN A 279 -28.97 -15.13 -0.29
CA GLN A 279 -30.34 -14.77 -0.67
C GLN A 279 -30.89 -15.87 -1.57
N SER A 280 -32.01 -16.48 -1.18
CA SER A 280 -32.74 -17.45 -2.00
C SER A 280 -33.40 -16.72 -3.17
N LYS A 281 -33.07 -17.10 -4.41
CA LYS A 281 -33.81 -16.66 -5.60
C LYS A 281 -35.18 -17.34 -5.61
N LYS A 282 -36.26 -16.56 -5.78
CA LYS A 282 -37.59 -17.04 -6.13
C LYS A 282 -37.54 -17.50 -7.60
N GLU A 283 -37.96 -18.74 -7.86
CA GLU A 283 -38.20 -19.25 -9.20
C GLU A 283 -39.56 -18.74 -9.68
N GLU A 284 -39.59 -18.03 -10.81
CA GLU A 284 -40.82 -17.78 -11.55
C GLU A 284 -40.93 -18.87 -12.62
N GLY A 285 -42.01 -19.65 -12.55
CA GLY A 285 -42.30 -20.73 -13.49
C GLY A 285 -42.88 -20.19 -14.81
N PRO A 286 -42.81 -20.98 -15.90
CA PRO A 286 -43.27 -20.56 -17.21
C PRO A 286 -44.80 -20.67 -17.32
N THR A 287 -45.44 -19.60 -17.78
CA THR A 287 -46.78 -19.61 -18.41
C THR A 287 -46.65 -19.02 -19.80
#